data_AF-A0A843SYY2-F1
#
_entry.id   AF-A0A843SYY2-F1
#
_cell.length_a   1.000
_cell.length_b   1.000
_cell.length_c   1.000
_cell.angle_alpha   90.00
_cell.angle_beta   90.00
_cell.angle_gamma   90.00
#
_symmetry.space_group_name_H-M   'P 1'
#
loop_
_entity.id
_entity.type
_entity.pdbx_description
1 polymer ?
#
loop_
_entity_poly.entity_id
_entity_poly.type
_entity_poly.pdbx_seq_one_letter_code
_entity_poly.pdbx_strand_id
1 'polypeptide(L)'
;MKDVARRDFVFRIGTGLFGLVLILIVVAIGFELTRQSRLAIQKFGFSFWRTDVWDPVAGQFGALPFIWGTLYSSILALLIAAPISLGIAVFISELCPARLRQPLMFLTELLAAIPSIVYGLWGIFVLVPFVRSLQIATPDSLRQLPLFTGPPLGVGMLSAGLVLAIMVIP
;
A
#
# COMPACT_ATOMS: atom_id res chain seq x y z
N MET A 1 -14.65 31.13 -40.23
CA MET A 1 -13.82 29.90 -40.39
C MET A 1 -12.36 30.11 -40.01
N LYS A 2 -11.68 31.22 -40.37
CA LYS A 2 -10.24 31.45 -40.05
C LYS A 2 -9.94 31.56 -38.53
N ASP A 3 -10.83 32.13 -37.74
CA ASP A 3 -10.63 32.28 -36.29
C ASP A 3 -10.71 30.95 -35.51
N VAL A 4 -11.48 29.99 -36.01
CA VAL A 4 -11.59 28.65 -35.40
C VAL A 4 -10.29 27.88 -35.61
N ALA A 5 -9.75 27.88 -36.83
CA ALA A 5 -8.48 27.23 -37.16
C ALA A 5 -7.28 27.79 -36.36
N ARG A 6 -7.27 29.11 -36.07
CA ARG A 6 -6.24 29.74 -35.24
C ARG A 6 -6.35 29.32 -33.77
N ARG A 7 -7.57 29.24 -33.24
CA ARG A 7 -7.83 28.77 -31.87
C ARG A 7 -7.44 27.30 -31.70
N ASP A 8 -7.74 26.46 -32.67
CA ASP A 8 -7.37 25.03 -32.67
C ASP A 8 -5.86 24.84 -32.71
N PHE A 9 -5.15 25.67 -33.50
CA PHE A 9 -3.68 25.64 -33.56
C PHE A 9 -3.03 26.04 -32.23
N VAL A 10 -3.51 27.13 -31.61
CA VAL A 10 -3.03 27.58 -30.30
C VAL A 10 -3.34 26.54 -29.23
N PHE A 11 -4.53 25.94 -29.26
CA PHE A 11 -4.90 24.87 -28.33
C PHE A 11 -4.00 23.64 -28.49
N ARG A 12 -3.76 23.18 -29.72
CA ARG A 12 -2.88 22.03 -30.00
C ARG A 12 -1.43 22.27 -29.61
N ILE A 13 -0.91 23.47 -29.83
CA ILE A 13 0.45 23.83 -29.38
C ILE A 13 0.49 23.93 -27.86
N GLY A 14 -0.51 24.55 -27.24
CA GLY A 14 -0.60 24.67 -25.79
C GLY A 14 -0.60 23.29 -25.11
N THR A 15 -1.49 22.39 -25.53
CA THR A 15 -1.54 21.02 -24.99
C THR A 15 -0.28 20.22 -25.30
N GLY A 16 0.31 20.39 -26.50
CA GLY A 16 1.60 19.78 -26.85
C GLY A 16 2.75 20.26 -25.96
N LEU A 17 2.81 21.56 -25.63
CA LEU A 17 3.80 22.12 -24.71
C LEU A 17 3.62 21.59 -23.28
N PHE A 18 2.38 21.52 -22.77
CA PHE A 18 2.14 20.91 -21.46
C PHE A 18 2.55 19.44 -21.43
N GLY A 19 2.25 18.68 -22.49
CA GLY A 19 2.73 17.30 -22.64
C GLY A 19 4.25 17.20 -22.63
N LEU A 20 4.94 18.10 -23.34
CA LEU A 20 6.40 18.15 -23.35
C LEU A 20 6.97 18.50 -21.96
N VAL A 21 6.38 19.47 -21.27
CA VAL A 21 6.79 19.86 -19.90
C VAL A 21 6.66 18.69 -18.94
N LEU A 22 5.58 17.91 -19.01
CA LEU A 22 5.41 16.71 -18.19
C LEU A 22 6.53 15.70 -18.44
N ILE A 23 6.88 15.44 -19.69
CA ILE A 23 7.98 14.53 -20.05
C ILE A 23 9.31 15.06 -19.50
N LEU A 24 9.58 16.36 -19.67
CA LEU A 24 10.80 16.99 -19.16
C LEU A 24 10.90 16.89 -17.63
N ILE A 25 9.79 17.07 -16.91
CA ILE A 25 9.74 16.89 -15.46
C ILE A 25 10.08 15.45 -15.07
N VAL A 26 9.49 14.45 -15.74
CA VAL A 26 9.79 13.03 -15.45
C VAL A 26 11.27 12.72 -15.69
N VAL A 27 11.84 13.22 -16.79
CA VAL A 27 13.27 13.06 -17.09
C VAL A 27 14.14 13.75 -16.04
N ALA A 28 13.77 14.97 -15.62
CA ALA A 28 14.49 15.71 -14.58
C ALA A 28 14.47 14.98 -13.23
N ILE A 29 13.32 14.40 -12.85
CA ILE A 29 13.19 13.57 -11.65
C ILE A 29 14.12 12.36 -11.74
N GLY A 30 14.10 11.63 -12.87
CA GLY A 30 14.97 10.47 -13.06
C GLY A 30 16.47 10.82 -13.01
N PHE A 31 16.85 11.96 -13.60
CA PHE A 31 18.21 12.47 -13.55
C PHE A 31 18.64 12.80 -12.11
N GLU A 32 17.83 13.54 -11.37
CA GLU A 32 18.17 13.95 -10.00
C GLU A 32 18.20 12.76 -9.04
N LEU A 33 17.27 11.79 -9.19
CA LEU A 33 17.28 10.55 -8.41
C LEU A 33 18.57 9.75 -8.66
N THR A 34 19.01 9.65 -9.91
CA THR A 34 20.25 8.93 -10.26
C THR A 34 21.47 9.63 -9.69
N ARG A 35 21.51 10.95 -9.76
CA ARG A 35 22.59 11.78 -9.23
C ARG A 35 22.70 11.67 -7.71
N GLN A 36 21.60 11.78 -6.99
CA GLN A 36 21.57 11.67 -5.52
C GLN A 36 21.86 10.24 -5.03
N SER A 37 21.39 9.23 -5.76
CA SER A 37 21.58 7.82 -5.38
C SER A 37 22.96 7.25 -5.76
N ARG A 38 23.83 8.03 -6.43
CA ARG A 38 25.12 7.55 -6.96
C ARG A 38 25.99 6.87 -5.91
N LEU A 39 26.08 7.44 -4.69
CA LEU A 39 26.86 6.87 -3.59
C LEU A 39 26.31 5.50 -3.17
N ALA A 40 24.98 5.37 -3.04
CA ALA A 40 24.33 4.12 -2.68
C ALA A 40 24.51 3.06 -3.78
N ILE A 41 24.33 3.44 -5.05
CA ILE A 41 24.52 2.54 -6.20
C ILE A 41 25.95 2.00 -6.24
N GLN A 42 26.95 2.85 -6.00
CA GLN A 42 28.35 2.43 -5.98
C GLN A 42 28.68 1.54 -4.78
N LYS A 43 28.11 1.83 -3.61
CA LYS A 43 28.39 1.08 -2.38
C LYS A 43 27.71 -0.29 -2.32
N PHE A 44 26.45 -0.38 -2.74
CA PHE A 44 25.64 -1.60 -2.60
C PHE A 44 25.44 -2.36 -3.91
N GLY A 45 25.60 -1.70 -5.06
CA GLY A 45 25.54 -2.31 -6.38
C GLY A 45 24.29 -3.16 -6.62
N PHE A 46 24.45 -4.22 -7.41
CA PHE A 46 23.37 -5.16 -7.70
C PHE A 46 23.04 -6.08 -6.51
N SER A 47 23.99 -6.29 -5.59
CA SER A 47 23.76 -7.09 -4.37
C SER A 47 22.62 -6.53 -3.52
N PHE A 48 22.39 -5.21 -3.54
CA PHE A 48 21.30 -4.54 -2.85
C PHE A 48 19.94 -5.25 -3.00
N TRP A 49 19.63 -5.77 -4.19
CA TRP A 49 18.35 -6.43 -4.48
C TRP A 49 18.19 -7.82 -3.86
N ARG A 50 19.30 -8.48 -3.51
CA ARG A 50 19.32 -9.83 -2.94
C ARG A 50 19.71 -9.86 -1.46
N THR A 51 20.28 -8.78 -0.95
CA THR A 51 20.65 -8.66 0.46
C THR A 51 19.39 -8.52 1.33
N ASP A 52 19.29 -9.40 2.32
CA ASP A 52 18.25 -9.45 3.35
C ASP A 52 18.62 -8.69 4.63
N VAL A 53 19.87 -8.23 4.75
CA VAL A 53 20.33 -7.45 5.90
C VAL A 53 19.94 -5.99 5.75
N TRP A 54 19.22 -5.46 6.74
CA TRP A 54 18.99 -4.03 6.93
C TRP A 54 19.48 -3.61 8.31
N ASP A 55 20.70 -3.07 8.36
CA ASP A 55 21.36 -2.59 9.57
C ASP A 55 21.88 -1.15 9.37
N PRO A 56 21.09 -0.15 9.80
CA PRO A 56 21.50 1.26 9.74
C PRO A 56 22.72 1.59 10.60
N VAL A 57 22.98 0.83 11.67
CA VAL A 57 24.11 1.06 12.59
C VAL A 57 25.40 0.61 11.93
N ALA A 58 25.40 -0.56 11.29
CA ALA A 58 26.53 -1.08 10.52
C ALA A 58 26.63 -0.47 9.10
N GLY A 59 25.65 0.35 8.70
CA GLY A 59 25.59 0.95 7.36
C GLY A 59 25.42 -0.07 6.23
N GLN A 60 24.77 -1.20 6.52
CA GLN A 60 24.42 -2.27 5.59
C GLN A 60 22.95 -2.17 5.23
N PHE A 61 22.66 -2.08 3.93
CA PHE A 61 21.29 -1.90 3.45
C PHE A 61 21.00 -2.89 2.33
N GLY A 62 19.90 -3.62 2.48
CA GLY A 62 19.36 -4.54 1.49
C GLY A 62 17.88 -4.27 1.25
N ALA A 63 17.44 -4.42 0.00
CA ALA A 63 16.06 -4.18 -0.40
C ALA A 63 15.14 -5.37 -0.14
N LEU A 64 15.70 -6.58 -0.04
CA LEU A 64 14.93 -7.82 -0.04
C LEU A 64 13.86 -7.87 1.07
N PRO A 65 14.11 -7.41 2.32
CA PRO A 65 13.10 -7.42 3.36
C PRO A 65 11.93 -6.47 3.07
N PHE A 66 12.19 -5.33 2.42
CA PHE A 66 11.15 -4.36 2.06
C PHE A 66 10.32 -4.86 0.88
N ILE A 67 10.97 -5.43 -0.12
CA ILE A 67 10.30 -6.05 -1.28
C ILE A 67 9.41 -7.19 -0.78
N TRP A 68 9.99 -8.12 -0.03
CA TRP A 68 9.26 -9.27 0.50
C TRP A 68 8.16 -8.85 1.46
N GLY A 69 8.45 -7.92 2.39
CA GLY A 69 7.46 -7.42 3.33
C GLY A 69 6.28 -6.74 2.65
N THR A 70 6.53 -5.94 1.61
CA THR A 70 5.46 -5.30 0.83
C THR A 70 4.63 -6.32 0.07
N LEU A 71 5.28 -7.26 -0.64
CA LEU A 71 4.57 -8.31 -1.40
C LEU A 71 3.75 -9.20 -0.48
N TYR A 72 4.36 -9.69 0.60
CA TYR A 72 3.71 -10.57 1.55
C TYR A 72 2.50 -9.91 2.21
N SER A 73 2.68 -8.70 2.75
CA SER A 73 1.59 -7.97 3.41
C SER A 73 0.47 -7.59 2.43
N SER A 74 0.81 -7.22 1.19
CA SER A 74 -0.18 -6.89 0.15
C SER A 74 -0.97 -8.13 -0.30
N ILE A 75 -0.30 -9.26 -0.53
CA ILE A 75 -0.96 -10.52 -0.89
C ILE A 75 -1.88 -10.97 0.24
N LEU A 76 -1.40 -10.95 1.49
CA LEU A 76 -2.21 -11.31 2.65
C LEU A 76 -3.43 -10.38 2.78
N ALA A 77 -3.24 -9.07 2.60
CA ALA A 77 -4.32 -8.10 2.63
C ALA A 77 -5.37 -8.38 1.56
N LEU A 78 -4.95 -8.61 0.32
CA LEU A 78 -5.87 -8.89 -0.80
C LEU A 78 -6.61 -10.21 -0.62
N LEU A 79 -5.95 -11.26 -0.13
CA LEU A 79 -6.59 -12.55 0.14
C LEU A 79 -7.74 -12.43 1.16
N ILE A 80 -7.63 -11.50 2.11
CA ILE A 80 -8.66 -11.24 3.12
C ILE A 80 -9.69 -10.24 2.60
N ALA A 81 -9.24 -9.10 2.09
CA ALA A 81 -10.11 -7.98 1.73
C ALA A 81 -10.94 -8.26 0.49
N ALA A 82 -10.39 -8.92 -0.55
CA ALA A 82 -11.09 -9.15 -1.80
C ALA A 82 -12.40 -9.96 -1.63
N PRO A 83 -12.42 -11.15 -0.97
CA PRO A 83 -13.67 -11.89 -0.81
C PRO A 83 -14.68 -11.14 0.07
N ILE A 84 -14.22 -10.43 1.10
CA ILE A 84 -15.10 -9.65 2.00
C ILE A 84 -15.73 -8.48 1.23
N SER A 85 -14.92 -7.70 0.52
CA SER A 85 -15.36 -6.53 -0.25
C SER A 85 -16.32 -6.94 -1.37
N LEU A 86 -16.04 -8.06 -2.06
CA LEU A 86 -16.94 -8.62 -3.05
C LEU A 86 -18.27 -9.04 -2.42
N GLY A 87 -18.23 -9.69 -1.25
CA GLY A 87 -19.43 -10.06 -0.49
C GLY A 87 -20.28 -8.85 -0.10
N ILE A 88 -19.66 -7.78 0.40
CA ILE A 88 -20.33 -6.51 0.72
C ILE A 88 -20.97 -5.91 -0.53
N ALA A 89 -20.23 -5.85 -1.65
CA ALA A 89 -20.72 -5.28 -2.90
C ALA A 89 -21.93 -6.07 -3.45
N VAL A 90 -21.85 -7.40 -3.48
CA VAL A 90 -22.96 -8.27 -3.93
C VAL A 90 -24.15 -8.15 -2.98
N PHE A 91 -23.92 -8.11 -1.67
CA PHE A 91 -25.00 -7.94 -0.70
C PHE A 91 -25.74 -6.63 -0.91
N ILE A 92 -25.05 -5.50 -1.01
CA ILE A 92 -25.66 -4.17 -1.17
C ILE A 92 -26.42 -4.05 -2.50
N SER A 93 -25.85 -4.59 -3.58
CA SER A 93 -26.42 -4.50 -4.94
C SER A 93 -27.65 -5.40 -5.12
N GLU A 94 -27.53 -6.68 -4.76
CA GLU A 94 -28.52 -7.70 -5.14
C GLU A 94 -29.44 -8.14 -3.98
N LEU A 95 -28.92 -8.23 -2.76
CA LEU A 95 -29.61 -8.89 -1.63
C LEU A 95 -30.20 -7.89 -0.61
N CYS A 96 -29.71 -6.65 -0.59
CA CYS A 96 -30.01 -5.69 0.46
C CYS A 96 -31.44 -5.14 0.35
N PRO A 97 -32.25 -5.17 1.43
CA PRO A 97 -33.57 -4.58 1.43
C PRO A 97 -33.50 -3.06 1.26
N ALA A 98 -34.47 -2.49 0.53
CA ALA A 98 -34.45 -1.08 0.10
C ALA A 98 -34.24 -0.06 1.24
N ARG A 99 -34.70 -0.35 2.46
CA ARG A 99 -34.53 0.53 3.63
C ARG A 99 -33.11 0.58 4.18
N LEU A 100 -32.33 -0.50 4.00
CA LEU A 100 -30.97 -0.62 4.54
C LEU A 100 -29.89 -0.26 3.52
N ARG A 101 -30.23 -0.26 2.22
CA ARG A 101 -29.28 0.04 1.15
C ARG A 101 -28.61 1.40 1.32
N GLN A 102 -29.39 2.46 1.53
CA GLN A 102 -28.86 3.82 1.64
C GLN A 102 -27.94 4.00 2.86
N PRO A 103 -28.32 3.58 4.08
CA PRO A 103 -27.41 3.61 5.23
C PRO A 103 -26.13 2.79 5.02
N LEU A 104 -26.22 1.59 4.44
CA LEU A 104 -25.05 0.74 4.24
C LEU A 104 -24.08 1.32 3.20
N MET A 105 -24.57 1.84 2.08
CA MET A 105 -23.73 2.54 1.11
C MET A 105 -23.03 3.75 1.74
N PHE A 106 -23.75 4.54 2.54
CA PHE A 106 -23.16 5.66 3.26
C PHE A 106 -22.07 5.21 4.24
N LEU A 107 -22.29 4.11 4.98
CA LEU A 107 -21.28 3.57 5.90
C LEU A 107 -20.03 3.09 5.16
N THR A 108 -20.16 2.45 4.00
CA THR A 108 -19.00 2.05 3.19
C THR A 108 -18.26 3.28 2.62
N GLU A 109 -18.98 4.27 2.12
CA GLU A 109 -18.34 5.53 1.67
C GLU A 109 -17.61 6.24 2.82
N LEU A 110 -18.17 6.19 4.04
CA LEU A 110 -17.53 6.75 5.22
C LEU A 110 -16.26 5.99 5.62
N LEU A 111 -16.27 4.65 5.57
CA LEU A 111 -15.07 3.84 5.86
C LEU A 111 -13.95 4.18 4.89
N ALA A 112 -14.25 4.27 3.59
CA ALA A 112 -13.29 4.67 2.57
C ALA A 112 -12.76 6.12 2.75
N ALA A 113 -13.52 6.99 3.42
CA ALA A 113 -13.11 8.37 3.69
C ALA A 113 -12.21 8.54 4.93
N ILE A 114 -12.02 7.49 5.75
CA ILE A 114 -11.18 7.58 6.95
C ILE A 114 -9.72 7.81 6.53
N PRO A 115 -9.01 8.81 7.09
CA PRO A 115 -7.61 9.04 6.77
C PRO A 115 -6.73 7.85 7.13
N SER A 116 -5.80 7.49 6.24
CA SER A 116 -4.92 6.32 6.45
C SER A 116 -4.10 6.37 7.75
N ILE A 117 -3.74 7.57 8.23
CA ILE A 117 -3.04 7.73 9.51
C ILE A 117 -3.87 7.29 10.72
N VAL A 118 -5.21 7.42 10.65
CA VAL A 118 -6.12 7.00 11.73
C VAL A 118 -6.10 5.48 11.84
N TYR A 119 -6.20 4.76 10.72
CA TYR A 119 -6.05 3.31 10.69
C TYR A 119 -4.67 2.85 11.15
N GLY A 120 -3.61 3.58 10.79
CA GLY A 120 -2.25 3.29 11.25
C GLY A 120 -2.11 3.37 12.77
N LEU A 121 -2.58 4.47 13.37
CA LEU A 121 -2.55 4.67 14.82
C LEU A 121 -3.45 3.67 15.55
N TRP A 122 -4.68 3.45 15.06
CA TRP A 122 -5.57 2.41 15.59
C TRP A 122 -4.92 1.02 15.51
N GLY A 123 -4.24 0.73 14.41
CA GLY A 123 -3.50 -0.53 14.24
C GLY A 123 -2.45 -0.74 15.32
N ILE A 124 -1.71 0.31 15.68
CA ILE A 124 -0.69 0.25 16.72
C ILE A 124 -1.31 0.12 18.12
N PHE A 125 -2.37 0.86 18.43
CA PHE A 125 -2.92 0.91 19.79
C PHE A 125 -3.96 -0.17 20.11
N VAL A 126 -4.61 -0.74 19.10
CA VAL A 126 -5.71 -1.70 19.27
C VAL A 126 -5.36 -3.04 18.65
N LEU A 127 -5.03 -3.05 17.35
CA LEU A 127 -4.83 -4.31 16.62
C LEU A 127 -3.54 -5.02 17.05
N VAL A 128 -2.43 -4.31 17.19
CA VAL A 128 -1.13 -4.89 17.60
C VAL A 128 -1.22 -5.58 18.97
N PRO A 129 -1.80 -4.97 20.03
CA PRO A 129 -2.03 -5.65 21.31
C PRO A 129 -2.94 -6.89 21.19
N PHE A 130 -3.97 -6.81 20.35
CA PHE A 130 -4.85 -7.95 20.08
C PHE A 130 -4.11 -9.11 19.39
N VAL A 131 -3.37 -8.82 18.32
CA VAL A 131 -2.56 -9.81 17.60
C VAL A 131 -1.46 -10.38 18.51
N ARG A 132 -0.85 -9.56 19.36
CA ARG A 132 0.11 -10.03 20.36
C ARG A 132 -0.53 -11.07 21.29
N SER A 133 -1.72 -10.79 21.80
CA SER A 133 -2.47 -11.73 22.66
C SER A 133 -2.77 -13.04 21.93
N LEU A 134 -3.18 -12.97 20.66
CA LEU A 134 -3.37 -14.14 19.81
C LEU A 134 -2.07 -14.95 19.62
N GLN A 135 -0.95 -14.29 19.33
CA GLN A 135 0.35 -14.93 19.15
C GLN A 135 0.81 -15.66 20.43
N ILE A 136 0.62 -15.04 21.60
CA ILE A 136 0.94 -15.65 22.90
C ILE A 136 0.07 -16.89 23.14
N ALA A 137 -1.23 -16.81 22.85
CA ALA A 137 -2.18 -17.91 23.02
C ALA A 137 -2.02 -19.03 21.98
N THR A 138 -1.29 -18.79 20.89
CA THR A 138 -1.10 -19.77 19.81
C THR A 138 -0.14 -20.88 20.24
N PRO A 139 -0.53 -22.17 20.09
CA PRO A 139 0.33 -23.32 20.39
C PRO A 139 1.63 -23.34 19.58
N ASP A 140 2.69 -23.92 20.14
CA ASP A 140 4.01 -24.00 19.48
C ASP A 140 3.98 -24.68 18.11
N SER A 141 3.06 -25.63 17.90
CA SER A 141 2.86 -26.30 16.61
C SER A 141 2.42 -25.34 15.49
N LEU A 142 1.67 -24.30 15.84
CA LEU A 142 1.15 -23.30 14.89
C LEU A 142 2.10 -22.09 14.72
N ARG A 143 3.08 -21.92 15.62
CA ARG A 143 4.12 -20.87 15.51
C ARG A 143 5.10 -21.11 14.36
N GLN A 144 5.12 -22.32 13.79
CA GLN A 144 5.90 -22.67 12.60
C GLN A 144 5.31 -22.08 11.31
N LEU A 145 4.05 -21.62 11.34
CA LEU A 145 3.46 -20.94 10.19
C LEU A 145 4.12 -19.57 9.99
N PRO A 146 4.35 -19.15 8.73
CA PRO A 146 4.97 -17.86 8.42
C PRO A 146 4.20 -16.65 8.97
N LEU A 147 2.90 -16.81 9.27
CA LEU A 147 2.05 -15.81 9.93
C LEU A 147 2.35 -15.59 11.42
N PHE A 148 2.85 -16.63 12.11
CA PHE A 148 3.10 -16.63 13.56
C PHE A 148 4.59 -16.80 13.90
N THR A 149 5.47 -16.71 12.89
CA THR A 149 6.93 -16.82 13.08
C THR A 149 7.51 -15.53 13.65
N GLY A 150 8.40 -15.66 14.62
CA GLY A 150 9.11 -14.55 15.25
C GLY A 150 8.62 -14.21 16.66
N PRO A 151 9.24 -13.22 17.33
CA PRO A 151 8.87 -12.83 18.68
C PRO A 151 7.41 -12.34 18.74
N PRO A 152 6.62 -12.73 19.77
CA PRO A 152 5.21 -12.35 19.88
C PRO A 152 5.07 -10.89 20.36
N LEU A 153 5.45 -9.96 19.50
CA LEU A 153 5.40 -8.53 19.75
C LEU A 153 4.11 -7.89 19.21
N GLY A 154 3.33 -8.64 18.43
CA GLY A 154 2.18 -8.11 17.68
C GLY A 154 2.58 -7.25 16.48
N VAL A 155 3.71 -6.55 16.51
CA VAL A 155 4.29 -5.86 15.35
C VAL A 155 4.98 -6.88 14.43
N GLY A 156 4.32 -7.20 13.31
CA GLY A 156 4.80 -8.17 12.32
C GLY A 156 3.91 -8.24 11.09
N MET A 157 4.20 -9.19 10.18
CA MET A 157 3.53 -9.29 8.88
C MET A 157 2.02 -9.52 8.98
N LEU A 158 1.56 -10.26 10.01
CA LEU A 158 0.13 -10.47 10.25
C LEU A 158 -0.59 -9.15 10.55
N SER A 159 -0.10 -8.36 11.49
CA SER A 159 -0.70 -7.06 11.82
C SER A 159 -0.63 -6.09 10.64
N ALA A 160 0.49 -6.04 9.92
CA ALA A 160 0.62 -5.20 8.73
C ALA A 160 -0.41 -5.59 7.65
N GLY A 161 -0.54 -6.89 7.35
CA GLY A 161 -1.52 -7.39 6.39
C GLY A 161 -2.97 -7.15 6.83
N LEU A 162 -3.28 -7.29 8.12
CA LEU A 162 -4.62 -7.01 8.65
C LEU A 162 -4.98 -5.52 8.60
N VAL A 163 -4.07 -4.62 8.96
CA VAL A 163 -4.30 -3.17 8.83
C VAL A 163 -4.55 -2.83 7.35
N LEU A 164 -3.70 -3.33 6.44
CA LEU A 164 -3.89 -3.12 5.01
C LEU A 164 -5.20 -3.71 4.51
N ALA A 165 -5.60 -4.89 4.98
CA ALA A 165 -6.89 -5.49 4.61
C ALA A 165 -8.06 -4.57 4.99
N ILE A 166 -8.03 -4.00 6.20
CA ILE A 166 -9.06 -3.07 6.68
C ILE A 166 -9.06 -1.78 5.84
N MET A 167 -7.89 -1.29 5.43
CA MET A 167 -7.79 -0.12 4.54
C MET A 167 -8.30 -0.39 3.11
N VAL A 168 -8.27 -1.65 2.66
CA VAL A 168 -8.76 -2.06 1.33
C VAL A 168 -10.26 -2.35 1.33
N ILE A 169 -10.80 -2.82 2.46
CA ILE A 169 -12.24 -3.06 2.60
C ILE A 169 -12.98 -1.71 2.51
N PRO A 170 -13.97 -1.59 1.61
CA PRO A 170 -14.82 -0.41 1.51
C PRO A 170 -15.79 -0.32 2.67
#